data_AF-A0A1H5I0K4-F1
#
_entry.id   AF-A0A1H5I0K4-F1
#
_cell.length_a   1.000
_cell.length_b   1.000
_cell.length_c   1.000
_cell.angle_alpha   90.00
_cell.angle_beta   90.00
_cell.angle_gamma   90.00
#
_symmetry.space_group_name_H-M   'P 1'
#
loop_
_entity.id
_entity.type
_entity.pdbx_description
1 polymer ?
#
loop_
_entity_poly.entity_id
_entity_poly.type
_entity_poly.pdbx_seq_one_letter_code
_entity_poly.pdbx_strand_id
1 'polypeptide(L)'
;MMRFFFARRQAFICLAWLLPAGSWAESPDPLDAQAATPALHYQSPLKAYQGFTEQPPYDWREANDLVGRIGGWRTYAQEPYAQETDTQVTPAQQPAEPLSKPMEAHHGHH
;
A
#
# COMPACT_ATOMS: atom_id res chain seq x y z
N MET A 1 -12.54 65.55 -24.77
CA MET A 1 -13.06 65.63 -23.39
C MET A 1 -12.74 64.33 -22.67
N MET A 2 -12.10 64.47 -21.52
CA MET A 2 -11.43 63.41 -20.76
C MET A 2 -12.40 62.32 -20.31
N ARG A 3 -12.02 61.05 -20.46
CA ARG A 3 -12.65 59.93 -19.76
C ARG A 3 -11.57 59.05 -19.13
N PHE A 4 -11.20 59.47 -17.92
CA PHE A 4 -10.79 58.69 -16.74
C PHE A 4 -10.05 57.37 -16.97
N PHE A 5 -8.72 57.44 -17.13
CA PHE A 5 -7.78 56.34 -16.86
C PHE A 5 -7.55 56.16 -15.35
N PHE A 6 -8.62 55.92 -14.58
CA PHE A 6 -8.52 55.83 -13.10
C PHE A 6 -9.09 54.56 -12.50
N ALA A 7 -9.05 53.44 -13.24
CA ALA A 7 -9.53 52.14 -12.76
C ALA A 7 -8.48 51.02 -12.86
N ARG A 8 -7.18 51.36 -12.87
CA ARG A 8 -6.08 50.38 -12.94
C ARG A 8 -4.91 50.73 -12.01
N ARG A 9 -5.18 51.31 -10.83
CA ARG A 9 -4.14 51.59 -9.81
C ARG A 9 -4.56 51.25 -8.37
N GLN A 10 -5.47 50.28 -8.19
CA GLN A 10 -5.91 49.83 -6.85
C GLN A 10 -5.73 48.32 -6.60
N ALA A 11 -4.97 47.61 -7.43
CA ALA A 11 -4.83 46.16 -7.32
C ALA A 11 -3.49 45.69 -6.71
N PHE A 12 -2.77 46.52 -5.95
CA PHE A 12 -1.45 46.13 -5.42
C PHE A 12 -1.16 46.58 -3.98
N ILE A 13 -2.18 46.81 -3.13
CA ILE A 13 -1.93 47.16 -1.71
C ILE A 13 -2.43 46.07 -0.73
N CYS A 14 -3.24 45.10 -1.16
CA CYS A 14 -3.76 44.07 -0.23
C CYS A 14 -2.99 42.74 -0.20
N LEU A 15 -1.90 42.56 -0.96
CA LEU A 15 -1.13 41.29 -0.96
C LEU A 15 0.10 41.31 -0.04
N ALA A 16 0.37 42.41 0.68
CA ALA A 16 1.52 42.49 1.57
C ALA A 16 1.23 42.03 3.02
N TRP A 17 -0.02 41.70 3.36
CA TRP A 17 -0.45 41.35 4.73
C TRP A 17 -0.71 39.86 4.97
N LEU A 18 -0.34 39.01 4.01
CA LEU A 18 -0.47 37.55 4.12
C LEU A 18 0.89 36.83 4.15
N LEU A 19 1.99 37.54 4.45
CA LEU A 19 3.19 36.86 4.89
C LEU A 19 2.99 36.53 6.38
N PRO A 20 2.73 35.26 6.77
CA PRO A 20 3.02 34.88 8.13
C PRO A 20 4.50 35.22 8.34
N ALA A 21 4.77 36.15 9.25
CA ALA A 21 6.08 36.24 9.87
C ALA A 21 6.25 34.93 10.64
N GLY A 22 6.66 33.88 9.92
CA GLY A 22 7.05 32.62 10.51
C GLY A 22 8.27 32.93 11.36
N SER A 23 8.07 33.04 12.67
CA SER A 23 9.16 32.91 13.62
C SER A 23 9.73 31.51 13.42
N TRP A 24 10.86 31.42 12.71
CA TRP A 24 11.69 30.22 12.73
C TRP A 24 12.13 30.06 14.18
N ALA A 25 11.55 29.08 14.87
CA ALA A 25 12.04 28.69 16.17
C ALA A 25 13.43 28.09 15.96
N GLU A 26 14.46 28.70 16.58
CA GLU A 26 15.78 28.10 16.71
C GLU A 26 15.57 26.71 17.32
N SER A 27 16.00 25.67 16.61
CA SER A 27 15.90 24.31 17.15
C SER A 27 16.94 24.17 18.27
N PRO A 28 16.57 23.60 19.43
CA PRO A 28 17.53 23.38 20.52
C PRO A 28 18.74 22.56 20.03
N ASP A 29 19.93 22.90 20.51
CA ASP A 29 21.16 22.17 20.18
C ASP A 29 21.04 20.70 20.62
N PRO A 30 21.14 19.71 19.70
CA PRO A 30 21.02 18.30 20.06
C PRO A 30 22.17 17.80 20.94
N LEU A 31 23.27 18.55 21.07
CA LEU A 31 24.42 18.20 21.91
C LEU A 31 24.36 18.84 23.30
N ASP A 32 23.45 19.78 23.54
CA ASP A 32 23.23 20.35 24.87
C ASP A 32 22.24 19.50 25.68
N ALA A 33 22.75 18.80 26.69
CA ALA A 33 21.94 17.97 27.57
C ALA A 33 20.92 18.76 28.43
N GLN A 34 21.07 20.09 28.53
CA GLN A 34 20.14 20.97 29.23
C GLN A 34 19.12 21.63 28.30
N ALA A 35 19.19 21.36 27.00
CA ALA A 35 18.27 21.95 26.04
C ALA A 35 16.82 21.52 26.32
N ALA A 36 15.91 22.48 26.24
CA ALA A 36 14.50 22.23 26.45
C ALA A 36 13.94 21.32 25.33
N THR A 37 13.38 20.17 25.70
CA THR A 37 12.72 19.27 24.76
C THR A 37 11.20 19.40 24.89
N PRO A 38 10.46 19.36 23.76
CA PRO A 38 9.00 19.26 23.81
C PRO A 38 8.54 18.02 24.56
N ALA A 39 7.39 18.10 25.23
CA ALA A 39 6.80 16.94 25.89
C ALA A 39 6.47 15.84 24.87
N LEU A 40 6.89 14.60 25.15
CA LEU A 40 6.56 13.45 24.33
C LEU A 40 5.12 13.03 24.58
N HIS A 41 4.25 13.24 23.59
CA HIS A 41 2.91 12.68 23.56
C HIS A 41 2.93 11.35 22.79
N TYR A 42 3.20 10.25 23.48
CA TYR A 42 3.22 8.94 22.84
C TYR A 42 1.81 8.41 22.59
N GLN A 43 1.52 8.10 21.33
CA GLN A 43 0.34 7.32 20.95
C GLN A 43 0.81 6.07 20.18
N SER A 44 0.42 4.89 20.67
CA SER A 44 0.78 3.63 20.02
C SER A 44 0.18 3.58 18.60
N PRO A 45 0.98 3.24 17.57
CA PRO A 45 0.45 2.93 16.23
C PRO A 45 -0.55 1.77 16.25
N LEU A 46 -0.45 0.89 17.25
CA LEU A 46 -1.33 -0.26 17.44
C LEU A 46 -2.54 0.05 18.33
N LYS A 47 -2.76 1.31 18.70
CA LYS A 47 -3.89 1.70 19.57
C LYS A 47 -5.24 1.27 19.01
N ALA A 48 -5.37 1.23 17.68
CA ALA A 48 -6.56 0.78 16.96
C ALA A 48 -6.29 -0.48 16.12
N TYR A 49 -5.29 -1.28 16.51
CA TYR A 49 -5.05 -2.54 15.85
C TYR A 49 -6.15 -3.53 16.21
N GLN A 50 -6.88 -3.99 15.21
CA GLN A 50 -7.85 -5.06 15.37
C GLN A 50 -7.17 -6.38 15.04
N GLY A 51 -7.31 -7.33 15.95
CA GLY A 51 -6.76 -8.67 15.75
C GLY A 51 -7.32 -9.33 14.48
N PHE A 52 -6.53 -10.23 13.91
CA PHE A 52 -6.99 -11.06 12.81
C PHE A 52 -8.24 -11.84 13.23
N THR A 53 -9.27 -11.80 12.38
CA THR A 53 -10.47 -12.62 12.54
C THR A 53 -10.49 -13.62 11.40
N GLU A 54 -10.63 -14.89 11.76
CA GLU A 54 -10.68 -15.97 10.76
C GLU A 54 -11.91 -15.82 9.88
N GLN A 55 -11.68 -15.93 8.58
CA GLN A 55 -12.75 -15.87 7.59
C GLN A 55 -13.36 -17.26 7.44
N PRO A 56 -14.67 -17.37 7.14
CA PRO A 56 -15.28 -18.66 6.88
C PRO A 56 -14.56 -19.36 5.71
N PRO A 57 -14.40 -20.69 5.76
CA PRO A 57 -13.81 -21.43 4.66
C PRO A 57 -14.58 -21.19 3.36
N TYR A 58 -13.84 -20.89 2.29
CA TYR A 58 -14.37 -20.71 0.93
C TYR A 58 -13.93 -21.90 0.05
N ASP A 59 -14.68 -22.20 -1.01
CA ASP A 59 -14.25 -23.23 -1.96
C ASP A 59 -12.99 -22.75 -2.70
N TRP A 60 -11.87 -23.44 -2.44
CA TRP A 60 -10.58 -23.11 -3.02
C TRP A 60 -10.58 -23.16 -4.55
N ARG A 61 -11.41 -24.03 -5.15
CA ARG A 61 -11.50 -24.15 -6.61
C ARG A 61 -12.15 -22.91 -7.21
N GLU A 62 -13.29 -22.51 -6.67
CA GLU A 62 -13.99 -21.32 -7.14
C GLU A 62 -13.15 -20.04 -6.95
N ALA A 63 -12.42 -19.93 -5.84
CA ALA A 63 -11.49 -18.82 -5.60
C ALA A 63 -10.41 -18.75 -6.68
N ASN A 64 -9.83 -19.89 -7.06
CA ASN A 64 -8.82 -19.95 -8.11
C ASN A 64 -9.38 -19.65 -9.50
N ASP A 65 -10.58 -20.13 -9.81
CA ASP A 65 -11.27 -19.82 -11.06
C ASP A 65 -11.54 -18.31 -11.19
N LEU A 66 -11.92 -17.65 -10.07
CA LEU A 66 -12.08 -16.20 -10.03
C LEU A 66 -10.77 -15.46 -10.34
N VAL A 67 -9.65 -15.87 -9.72
CA VAL A 67 -8.33 -15.31 -10.01
C VAL A 67 -8.00 -15.47 -11.50
N GLY A 68 -8.30 -16.62 -12.09
CA GLY A 68 -8.16 -16.87 -13.53
C GLY A 68 -8.99 -15.89 -14.38
N ARG A 69 -10.26 -15.69 -14.04
CA ARG A 69 -11.16 -14.73 -14.73
C ARG A 69 -10.69 -13.27 -14.65
N ILE A 70 -9.99 -12.89 -13.57
CA ILE A 70 -9.42 -11.54 -13.39
C ILE A 70 -8.12 -11.34 -14.22
N GLY A 71 -7.52 -12.42 -14.72
CA GLY A 71 -6.26 -12.40 -15.51
C GLY A 71 -5.07 -13.05 -14.80
N GLY A 72 -5.33 -13.79 -13.73
CA GLY A 72 -4.32 -14.54 -12.98
C GLY A 72 -3.42 -13.66 -12.11
N TRP A 73 -2.33 -14.26 -11.62
CA TRP A 73 -1.36 -13.59 -10.75
C TRP A 73 -0.69 -12.36 -11.40
N ARG A 74 -0.61 -12.33 -12.74
CA ARG A 74 0.01 -11.26 -13.51
C ARG A 74 -0.75 -9.93 -13.37
N THR A 75 -2.08 -9.98 -13.31
CA THR A 75 -2.91 -8.78 -13.06
C THR A 75 -2.58 -8.14 -11.71
N TYR A 76 -2.29 -8.95 -10.69
CA TYR A 76 -1.98 -8.45 -9.35
C TYR A 76 -0.54 -7.96 -9.21
N ALA A 77 0.40 -8.47 -10.02
CA ALA A 77 1.81 -8.11 -9.93
C ALA A 77 2.07 -6.63 -10.29
N GLN A 78 1.24 -6.00 -11.13
CA GLN A 78 1.37 -4.59 -11.55
C GLN A 78 2.78 -4.19 -12.04
N GLU A 79 3.60 -5.16 -12.44
CA GLU A 79 4.95 -4.93 -12.95
C GLU A 79 4.87 -4.35 -14.37
N PRO A 80 5.76 -3.40 -14.75
CA PRO A 80 5.84 -2.91 -16.12
C PRO A 80 6.06 -4.10 -17.06
N TYR A 81 5.08 -4.31 -17.93
CA TYR A 81 4.94 -5.49 -18.79
C TYR A 81 6.26 -5.90 -19.46
N ALA A 82 6.92 -6.94 -18.94
CA ALA A 82 7.79 -7.75 -19.77
C ALA A 82 6.85 -8.64 -20.60
N GLN A 83 6.64 -8.27 -21.87
CA GLN A 83 5.96 -9.15 -22.81
C GLN A 83 6.85 -10.39 -23.03
N GLU A 84 6.58 -11.45 -22.29
CA GLU A 84 6.97 -12.78 -22.73
C GLU A 84 5.98 -13.19 -23.83
N THR A 85 6.51 -13.39 -25.03
CA THR A 85 5.76 -13.92 -26.17
C THR A 85 5.06 -15.21 -25.77
N ASP A 86 3.76 -15.23 -25.97
CA ASP A 86 2.87 -16.38 -25.75
C ASP A 86 3.29 -17.56 -26.64
N THR A 87 4.24 -18.37 -26.17
CA THR A 87 4.32 -19.76 -26.61
C THR A 87 3.15 -20.48 -25.97
N GLN A 88 2.10 -20.68 -26.78
CA GLN A 88 0.98 -21.58 -26.53
C GLN A 88 1.44 -22.79 -25.70
N VAL A 89 1.11 -22.80 -24.42
CA VAL A 89 1.07 -24.04 -23.65
C VAL A 89 -0.29 -24.65 -23.93
N THR A 90 -0.31 -25.57 -24.90
CA THR A 90 -1.27 -26.68 -24.98
C THR A 90 -1.73 -27.07 -23.58
N PRO A 91 -3.03 -27.22 -23.29
CA PRO A 91 -3.49 -27.70 -21.99
C PRO A 91 -2.74 -28.98 -21.64
N ALA A 92 -1.85 -28.92 -20.65
CA ALA A 92 -1.21 -30.10 -20.12
C ALA A 92 -2.34 -30.99 -19.62
N GLN A 93 -2.45 -32.17 -20.23
CA GLN A 93 -3.34 -33.24 -19.80
C GLN A 93 -3.29 -33.35 -18.27
N GLN A 94 -4.48 -33.29 -17.68
CA GLN A 94 -4.82 -33.75 -16.35
C GLN A 94 -3.74 -34.65 -15.76
N PRO A 95 -3.08 -34.28 -14.64
CA PRO A 95 -2.18 -35.20 -13.96
C PRO A 95 -2.94 -36.50 -13.73
N ALA A 96 -2.42 -37.59 -14.28
CA ALA A 96 -2.92 -38.93 -14.04
C ALA A 96 -3.07 -39.10 -12.52
N GLU A 97 -4.25 -39.58 -12.10
CA GLU A 97 -4.46 -40.03 -10.72
C GLU A 97 -3.27 -40.92 -10.33
N PRO A 98 -2.56 -40.63 -9.22
CA PRO A 98 -1.57 -41.56 -8.74
C PRO A 98 -2.33 -42.83 -8.33
N LEU A 99 -2.15 -43.87 -9.14
CA LEU A 99 -2.56 -45.24 -8.86
C LEU A 99 -2.23 -45.53 -7.39
N SER A 100 -3.27 -45.69 -6.59
CA SER A 100 -3.21 -46.07 -5.19
C SER A 100 -2.49 -47.41 -5.06
N LYS A 101 -1.19 -47.38 -4.77
CA LYS A 101 -0.49 -48.54 -4.24
C LYS A 101 -1.00 -48.74 -2.80
N PRO A 102 -1.48 -49.94 -2.40
CA PRO A 102 -1.82 -50.18 -1.02
C PRO A 102 -0.56 -49.96 -0.17
N MET A 103 -0.66 -49.07 0.81
CA MET A 103 0.39 -48.91 1.81
C MET A 103 0.32 -50.13 2.73
N GLU A 104 1.22 -51.09 2.48
CA GLU A 104 1.50 -52.24 3.34
C GLU A 104 1.69 -51.76 4.79
N ALA A 105 0.88 -52.29 5.71
CA ALA A 105 0.93 -51.95 7.12
C ALA A 105 2.23 -52.51 7.75
N HIS A 106 3.23 -51.65 7.96
CA HIS A 106 4.40 -52.02 8.76
C HIS A 106 4.11 -51.77 10.24
N HIS A 107 3.67 -52.84 10.90
CA HIS A 107 3.63 -52.95 12.36
C HIS A 107 5.04 -52.95 12.97
N GLY A 108 5.24 -52.13 14.01
CA GLY A 108 6.18 -52.38 15.11
C GLY A 108 7.63 -51.92 14.91
N HIS A 109 8.16 -51.12 15.83
CA HIS A 109 8.82 -51.57 17.06
C HIS A 109 9.53 -50.40 17.80
N HIS A 110 9.38 -50.44 19.13
CA HIS A 110 10.06 -49.67 20.19
C HIS A 110 9.61 -48.23 20.47
#